data_AF-A0A7K3B938-F1
#
_entry.id   AF-A0A7K3B938-F1
#
_cell.length_a   1.000
_cell.length_b   1.000
_cell.length_c   1.000
_cell.angle_alpha   90.00
_cell.angle_beta   90.00
_cell.angle_gamma   90.00
#
_symmetry.space_group_name_H-M   'P 1'
#
loop_
_entity.id
_entity.type
_entity.pdbx_description
1 polymer ?
#
loop_
_entity_poly.entity_id
_entity_poly.type
_entity_poly.pdbx_seq_one_letter_code
_entity_poly.pdbx_strand_id
1 'polypeptide(L)'
;MLISALPSTNRENLCKSLAEVHALLQDVRAAGPGPARSRLFRYLEWASKATDRLRHQISPADIDRLVLTRRYELLLSSFGSSAGASSENLVNSLVTLETDERSAAFEEAMEALNRQITRWIRPAAFVVADSSFYIQHPEKLEEADLAAICNLREEPIHLLFPMVVVDELDGLKQSNKTRWRAGYTLAVLDRILGESGTSGTAILREEDYTPLQSQGIPRGEITVEILFDPPGHRRLPINDDEIIDRALAIQPYTGSVVTLLTYDTGQATRARAAGLRFIKLRDSAGEGPEPAKA
;
A
#
# COMPACT_ATOMS: atom_id res chain seq x y z
N MET A 1 12.15 8.77 -1.13
CA MET A 1 12.15 7.30 -1.03
C MET A 1 10.79 6.86 -0.51
N LEU A 2 10.14 5.87 -1.11
CA LEU A 2 8.88 5.33 -0.60
C LEU A 2 9.17 4.27 0.47
N ILE A 3 8.57 4.42 1.66
CA ILE A 3 8.65 3.43 2.74
C ILE A 3 7.51 2.43 2.57
N SER A 4 7.82 1.14 2.55
CA SER A 4 6.85 0.06 2.60
C SER A 4 6.53 -0.29 4.06
N ALA A 5 5.37 0.16 4.53
CA ALA A 5 4.87 -0.19 5.86
C ALA A 5 4.49 -1.67 5.91
N LEU A 6 4.76 -2.34 7.04
CA LEU A 6 4.30 -3.71 7.25
C LEU A 6 2.77 -3.76 7.44
N PRO A 7 2.11 -4.88 7.10
CA PRO A 7 0.70 -5.08 7.40
C PRO A 7 0.40 -4.80 8.87
N SER A 8 -0.77 -4.17 9.15
CA SER A 8 -1.21 -3.76 10.49
C SER A 8 -0.42 -2.61 11.15
N THR A 9 0.56 -2.02 10.47
CA THR A 9 1.24 -0.82 10.98
C THR A 9 0.27 0.35 11.03
N ASN A 10 0.18 0.99 12.20
CA ASN A 10 -0.56 2.24 12.35
C ASN A 10 0.28 3.41 11.83
N ARG A 11 -0.27 4.20 10.88
CA ARG A 11 0.42 5.36 10.29
C ARG A 11 0.88 6.41 11.29
N GLU A 12 0.11 6.68 12.34
CA GLU A 12 0.45 7.70 13.35
C GLU A 12 1.66 7.23 14.15
N ASN A 13 1.68 5.96 14.54
CA ASN A 13 2.82 5.34 15.20
C ASN A 13 4.06 5.29 14.31
N LEU A 14 3.89 5.00 13.01
CA LEU A 14 4.99 5.00 12.04
C LEU A 14 5.58 6.41 11.87
N CYS A 15 4.73 7.42 11.63
CA CYS A 15 5.17 8.81 11.53
C CYS A 15 5.90 9.27 12.80
N LYS A 16 5.35 8.95 13.97
CA LYS A 16 5.97 9.26 15.26
C LYS A 16 7.33 8.56 15.41
N SER A 17 7.40 7.28 15.07
CA SER A 17 8.64 6.49 15.20
C SER A 17 9.74 7.01 14.28
N LEU A 18 9.41 7.35 13.03
CA LEU A 18 10.34 7.95 12.08
C LEU A 18 10.83 9.32 12.56
N ALA A 19 9.93 10.17 13.04
CA ALA A 19 10.27 11.48 13.58
C ALA A 19 11.18 11.38 14.82
N GLU A 20 10.90 10.45 15.74
CA GLU A 20 11.74 10.22 16.91
C GLU A 20 13.14 9.71 16.53
N VAL A 21 13.23 8.77 15.58
CA VAL A 21 14.53 8.25 15.10
C VAL A 21 15.33 9.34 14.38
N HIS A 22 14.67 10.18 13.57
CA HIS A 22 15.31 11.32 12.91
C HIS A 22 15.78 12.37 13.92
N ALA A 23 14.99 12.68 14.95
CA ALA A 23 15.39 13.58 16.03
C ALA A 23 16.65 13.07 16.77
N LEU A 24 16.70 11.78 17.10
CA LEU A 24 17.89 11.17 17.70
C LEU A 24 19.12 11.27 16.78
N LEU A 25 18.95 11.19 15.46
CA LEU A 25 20.04 11.40 14.50
C LEU A 25 20.52 12.86 14.52
N GLN A 26 19.61 13.82 14.61
CA GLN A 26 19.97 15.24 14.75
C GLN A 26 20.77 15.50 16.02
N ASP A 27 20.45 14.82 17.13
CA ASP A 27 21.23 14.93 18.38
C ASP A 27 22.67 14.41 18.20
N VAL A 28 22.84 13.29 17.47
CA VAL A 28 24.17 12.75 17.12
C VAL A 28 24.96 13.75 16.26
N ARG A 29 24.28 14.44 15.35
CA ARG A 29 24.85 15.47 14.47
C ARG A 29 25.21 16.75 15.22
N ALA A 30 24.33 17.21 16.11
CA ALA A 30 24.47 18.44 16.89
C ALA A 30 25.55 18.35 17.98
N ALA A 31 25.90 17.13 18.41
CA ALA A 31 26.96 16.89 19.40
C ALA A 31 28.35 17.42 19.00
N GLY A 32 28.55 17.86 17.75
CA GLY A 32 29.73 18.60 17.32
C GLY A 32 31.02 17.75 17.20
N PRO A 33 32.16 18.39 16.90
CA PRO A 33 33.44 17.70 16.76
C PRO A 33 33.95 17.23 18.13
N GLY A 34 33.96 15.92 18.33
CA GLY A 34 34.55 15.25 19.48
C GLY A 34 35.49 14.13 19.03
N PRO A 35 36.04 13.33 19.97
CA PRO A 35 36.87 12.18 19.61
C PRO A 35 36.13 11.27 18.63
N ALA A 36 36.77 10.93 17.51
CA ALA A 36 36.14 10.20 16.40
C ALA A 36 35.47 8.90 16.87
N ARG A 37 36.11 8.19 17.80
CA ARG A 37 35.57 6.97 18.43
C ARG A 37 34.27 7.19 19.18
N SER A 38 34.13 8.32 19.88
CA SER A 38 32.91 8.66 20.62
C SER A 38 31.75 8.99 19.68
N ARG A 39 32.02 9.77 18.62
CA ARG A 39 31.02 10.06 17.58
C ARG A 39 30.59 8.80 16.83
N LEU A 40 31.54 7.95 16.45
CA LEU A 40 31.25 6.66 15.82
C LEU A 40 30.40 5.77 16.73
N PHE A 41 30.73 5.67 18.02
CA PHE A 41 29.94 4.90 18.98
C PHE A 41 28.50 5.41 19.07
N ARG A 42 28.28 6.72 19.19
CA ARG A 42 26.93 7.32 19.22
C ARG A 42 26.14 7.04 17.95
N TYR A 43 26.78 7.12 16.79
CA TYR A 43 26.13 6.79 15.51
C TYR A 43 25.74 5.31 15.45
N LEU A 44 26.62 4.38 15.86
CA LEU A 44 26.30 2.95 15.88
C LEU A 44 25.17 2.62 16.88
N GLU A 45 25.18 3.27 18.06
CA GLU A 45 24.10 3.15 19.04
C GLU A 45 22.77 3.67 18.49
N TRP A 46 22.79 4.81 17.78
CA TRP A 46 21.62 5.31 17.07
C TRP A 46 21.11 4.30 16.05
N ALA A 47 22.00 3.72 15.22
CA ALA A 47 21.62 2.75 14.20
C ALA A 47 20.92 1.52 14.82
N SER A 48 21.47 0.98 15.91
CA SER A 48 20.82 -0.13 16.63
C SER A 48 19.45 0.24 17.19
N LYS A 49 19.30 1.43 17.79
CA LYS A 49 18.00 1.92 18.30
C LYS A 49 17.00 2.17 17.18
N ALA A 50 17.46 2.69 16.05
CA ALA A 50 16.63 2.93 14.87
C ALA A 50 16.10 1.61 14.30
N THR A 51 16.96 0.62 14.10
CA THR A 51 16.57 -0.72 13.66
C THR A 51 15.59 -1.37 14.63
N ASP A 52 15.85 -1.29 15.94
CA ASP A 52 14.97 -1.86 16.96
C ASP A 52 13.55 -1.26 16.88
N ARG A 53 13.44 0.06 16.74
CA ARG A 53 12.14 0.75 16.65
C ARG A 53 11.41 0.50 15.34
N LEU A 54 12.12 0.40 14.23
CA LEU A 54 11.53 0.34 12.89
C LEU A 54 11.24 -1.09 12.40
N ARG A 55 11.91 -2.12 12.95
CA ARG A 55 11.82 -3.51 12.45
C ARG A 55 10.43 -4.13 12.38
N HIS A 56 9.50 -3.63 13.19
CA HIS A 56 8.12 -4.12 13.25
C HIS A 56 7.13 -3.23 12.50
N GLN A 57 7.61 -2.17 11.84
CA GLN A 57 6.77 -1.16 11.21
C GLN A 57 7.04 -1.01 9.71
N ILE A 58 8.27 -1.27 9.25
CA ILE A 58 8.67 -1.11 7.85
C ILE A 58 9.36 -2.37 7.35
N SER A 59 9.45 -2.50 6.02
CA SER A 59 10.11 -3.64 5.38
C SER A 59 11.60 -3.72 5.76
N PRO A 60 12.19 -4.92 5.84
CA PRO A 60 13.64 -5.08 6.08
C PRO A 60 14.50 -4.34 5.04
N ALA A 61 14.05 -4.34 3.77
CA ALA A 61 14.75 -3.63 2.70
C ALA A 61 14.80 -2.11 2.93
N ASP A 62 13.76 -1.53 3.54
CA ASP A 62 13.77 -0.10 3.88
C ASP A 62 14.67 0.20 5.08
N ILE A 63 14.80 -0.72 6.03
CA ILE A 63 15.76 -0.60 7.15
C ILE A 63 17.19 -0.61 6.63
N ASP A 64 17.50 -1.50 5.68
CA ASP A 64 18.83 -1.57 5.06
C ASP A 64 19.16 -0.29 4.30
N ARG A 65 18.17 0.29 3.62
CA ARG A 65 18.33 1.56 2.88
C ARG A 65 18.42 2.78 3.79
N LEU A 66 17.65 2.84 4.87
CA LEU A 66 17.57 3.99 5.77
C LEU A 66 18.61 3.97 6.89
N VAL A 67 19.08 2.80 7.31
CA VAL A 67 19.91 2.66 8.52
C VAL A 67 21.13 1.79 8.25
N LEU A 68 20.95 0.54 7.84
CA LEU A 68 22.01 -0.47 7.75
C LEU A 68 22.74 -0.43 6.40
N THR A 69 23.22 0.75 6.02
CA THR A 69 23.84 0.95 4.72
C THR A 69 25.21 0.28 4.61
N ARG A 70 25.73 0.18 3.38
CA ARG A 70 27.10 -0.32 3.18
C ARG A 70 28.15 0.50 3.95
N ARG A 71 27.93 1.81 4.12
CA ARG A 71 28.84 2.66 4.89
C ARG A 71 28.73 2.39 6.39
N TYR A 72 27.53 2.09 6.90
CA TYR A 72 27.36 1.60 8.27
C TYR A 72 28.21 0.34 8.52
N GLU A 73 28.19 -0.65 7.62
CA GLU A 73 29.00 -1.88 7.78
C GLU A 73 30.50 -1.58 7.80
N LEU A 74 30.97 -0.69 6.92
CA LEU A 74 32.37 -0.25 6.90
C LEU A 74 32.76 0.46 8.20
N LEU A 75 31.92 1.38 8.68
CA LEU A 75 32.13 2.10 9.93
C LEU A 75 32.17 1.13 11.13
N LEU A 76 31.26 0.15 11.19
CA LEU A 76 31.23 -0.89 12.21
C LEU A 76 32.53 -1.72 12.19
N SER A 77 33.00 -2.13 11.01
CA SER A 77 34.24 -2.90 10.86
C SER A 77 35.49 -2.11 11.30
N SER A 78 35.46 -0.77 11.15
CA SER A 78 36.57 0.12 11.50
C SER A 78 36.65 0.48 12.99
N PHE A 79 35.60 0.18 13.78
CA PHE A 79 35.50 0.53 15.21
C PHE A 79 36.64 -0.06 16.06
N GLY A 80 37.24 -1.18 15.63
CA GLY A 80 38.36 -1.83 16.32
C GLY A 80 39.77 -1.39 15.89
N SER A 81 39.92 -0.67 14.78
CA SER A 81 41.22 -0.49 14.09
C SER A 81 41.77 0.94 14.09
N SER A 82 41.12 1.89 14.75
CA SER A 82 41.55 3.30 14.75
C SER A 82 42.71 3.55 15.72
N ALA A 83 43.95 3.50 15.23
CA ALA A 83 45.12 4.04 15.91
C ALA A 83 45.78 5.13 15.02
N GLY A 84 45.63 6.41 15.40
CA GLY A 84 46.34 7.54 14.78
C GLY A 84 45.46 8.76 14.45
N ALA A 85 46.03 9.97 14.57
CA ALA A 85 45.33 11.25 14.38
C ALA A 85 44.78 11.47 12.96
N SER A 86 45.47 10.97 11.91
CA SER A 86 44.97 11.04 10.53
C SER A 86 43.73 10.16 10.32
N SER A 87 43.66 9.03 11.03
CA SER A 87 42.49 8.14 11.02
C SER A 87 41.29 8.77 11.72
N GLU A 88 41.50 9.58 12.76
CA GLU A 88 40.42 10.29 13.46
C GLU A 88 39.71 11.31 12.56
N ASN A 89 40.44 12.09 11.77
CA ASN A 89 39.85 13.04 10.84
C ASN A 89 39.04 12.33 9.75
N LEU A 90 39.58 11.25 9.18
CA LEU A 90 38.87 10.46 8.17
C LEU A 90 37.58 9.85 8.72
N VAL A 91 37.63 9.23 9.91
CA VAL A 91 36.44 8.66 10.56
C VAL A 91 35.42 9.76 10.85
N ASN A 92 35.85 10.92 11.34
CA ASN A 92 34.96 12.06 11.58
C ASN A 92 34.27 12.54 10.31
N SER A 93 34.98 12.63 9.18
CA SER A 93 34.41 12.99 7.89
C SER A 93 33.41 11.95 7.39
N LEU A 94 33.72 10.66 7.54
CA LEU A 94 32.83 9.57 7.13
C LEU A 94 31.55 9.54 7.97
N VAL A 95 31.66 9.72 9.29
CA VAL A 95 30.50 9.80 10.19
C VAL A 95 29.65 11.01 9.83
N THR A 96 30.24 12.18 9.60
CA THR A 96 29.48 13.38 9.19
C THR A 96 28.72 13.13 7.88
N LEU A 97 29.41 12.63 6.85
CA LEU A 97 28.77 12.32 5.55
C LEU A 97 27.63 11.32 5.70
N GLU A 98 27.84 10.26 6.49
CA GLU A 98 26.80 9.27 6.78
C GLU A 98 25.60 9.89 7.48
N THR A 99 25.83 10.68 8.54
CA THR A 99 24.73 11.33 9.27
C THR A 99 23.97 12.34 8.43
N ASP A 100 24.64 13.10 7.56
CA ASP A 100 24.00 14.05 6.66
C ASP A 100 23.15 13.34 5.60
N GLU A 101 23.68 12.30 4.96
CA GLU A 101 22.92 11.51 3.98
C GLU A 101 21.74 10.77 4.61
N ARG A 102 21.90 10.23 5.83
CA ARG A 102 20.79 9.58 6.54
C ARG A 102 19.73 10.60 6.97
N SER A 103 20.12 11.79 7.42
CA SER A 103 19.17 12.88 7.70
C SER A 103 18.30 13.19 6.48
N ALA A 104 18.94 13.42 5.33
CA ALA A 104 18.23 13.71 4.08
C ALA A 104 17.33 12.54 3.63
N ALA A 105 17.81 11.30 3.77
CA ALA A 105 17.02 10.12 3.43
C ALA A 105 15.77 9.97 4.31
N PHE A 106 15.89 10.22 5.62
CA PHE A 106 14.76 10.20 6.54
C PHE A 106 13.76 11.33 6.24
N GLU A 107 14.22 12.55 5.94
CA GLU A 107 13.36 13.66 5.52
C GLU A 107 12.58 13.31 4.25
N GLU A 108 13.26 12.83 3.21
CA GLU A 108 12.63 12.44 1.95
C GLU A 108 11.63 11.29 2.14
N ALA A 109 11.94 10.35 3.05
CA ALA A 109 11.08 9.22 3.35
C ALA A 109 9.83 9.63 4.16
N MET A 110 9.99 10.53 5.14
CA MET A 110 8.86 11.11 5.89
C MET A 110 7.95 11.95 4.99
N GLU A 111 8.52 12.77 4.10
CA GLU A 111 7.74 13.53 3.11
C GLU A 111 6.97 12.62 2.15
N ALA A 112 7.63 11.57 1.63
CA ALA A 112 6.98 10.61 0.76
C ALA A 112 5.85 9.85 1.47
N LEU A 113 6.07 9.46 2.73
CA LEU A 113 5.05 8.83 3.57
C LEU A 113 3.86 9.78 3.79
N ASN A 114 4.10 11.05 4.13
CA ASN A 114 3.05 12.04 4.30
C ASN A 114 2.26 12.25 3.00
N ARG A 115 2.93 12.32 1.84
CA ARG A 115 2.23 12.39 0.55
C ARG A 115 1.30 11.20 0.31
N GLN A 116 1.74 9.98 0.66
CA GLN A 116 0.89 8.79 0.57
C GLN A 116 -0.29 8.88 1.55
N ILE A 117 -0.03 9.22 2.82
CA ILE A 117 -1.08 9.38 3.82
C ILE A 117 -2.11 10.41 3.36
N THR A 118 -1.69 11.60 2.91
CA THR A 118 -2.60 12.63 2.39
C THR A 118 -3.42 12.17 1.19
N ARG A 119 -2.83 11.39 0.26
CA ARG A 119 -3.56 10.79 -0.87
C ARG A 119 -4.66 9.82 -0.42
N TRP A 120 -4.43 9.12 0.69
CA TRP A 120 -5.33 8.07 1.19
C TRP A 120 -6.26 8.54 2.32
N ILE A 121 -6.05 9.73 2.89
CA ILE A 121 -6.99 10.36 3.82
C ILE A 121 -8.22 10.81 3.03
N ARG A 122 -9.23 9.93 3.00
CA ARG A 122 -10.57 10.24 2.52
C ARG A 122 -11.59 9.45 3.34
N PRO A 123 -12.74 10.03 3.72
CA PRO A 123 -13.79 9.33 4.45
C PRO A 123 -14.57 8.43 3.49
N ALA A 124 -13.96 7.32 3.07
CA ALA A 124 -14.55 6.35 2.16
C ALA A 124 -14.28 4.91 2.61
N ALA A 125 -15.18 4.01 2.27
CA ALA A 125 -14.95 2.58 2.35
C ALA A 125 -14.07 2.14 1.18
N PHE A 126 -12.93 1.51 1.47
CA PHE A 126 -12.01 1.03 0.44
C PHE A 126 -12.37 -0.38 0.03
N VAL A 127 -12.60 -0.56 -1.27
CA VAL A 127 -13.03 -1.83 -1.86
C VAL A 127 -12.08 -2.21 -2.98
N VAL A 128 -11.67 -3.47 -3.03
CA VAL A 128 -10.95 -4.08 -4.16
C VAL A 128 -11.83 -5.19 -4.67
N ALA A 129 -12.00 -5.33 -5.98
CA ALA A 129 -12.66 -6.48 -6.56
C ALA A 129 -11.69 -7.23 -7.47
N ASP A 130 -11.74 -8.56 -7.44
CA ASP A 130 -10.95 -9.38 -8.37
C ASP A 130 -11.61 -9.44 -9.75
N SER A 131 -10.94 -10.07 -10.73
CA SER A 131 -11.50 -10.26 -12.06
C SER A 131 -12.81 -11.07 -12.04
N SER A 132 -12.98 -12.00 -11.09
CA SER A 132 -14.19 -12.83 -10.96
C SER A 132 -15.45 -11.98 -10.75
N PHE A 133 -15.38 -10.91 -9.95
CA PHE A 133 -16.49 -9.98 -9.74
C PHE A 133 -16.98 -9.38 -11.05
N TYR A 134 -16.10 -8.80 -11.85
CA TYR A 134 -16.48 -8.11 -13.09
C TYR A 134 -17.06 -9.06 -14.16
N ILE A 135 -16.71 -10.35 -14.07
CA ILE A 135 -17.15 -11.38 -15.02
C ILE A 135 -18.43 -12.08 -14.59
N GLN A 136 -18.59 -12.37 -13.30
CA GLN A 136 -19.68 -13.21 -12.81
C GLN A 136 -20.87 -12.40 -12.29
N HIS A 137 -20.62 -11.21 -11.73
CA HIS A 137 -21.68 -10.42 -11.11
C HIS A 137 -22.82 -10.10 -12.10
N PRO A 138 -24.11 -10.27 -11.77
CA PRO A 138 -25.19 -10.06 -12.74
C PRO A 138 -25.19 -8.66 -13.36
N GLU A 139 -24.98 -7.64 -12.54
CA GLU A 139 -24.96 -6.23 -12.94
C GLU A 139 -23.58 -5.81 -13.49
N LYS A 140 -23.55 -4.82 -14.36
CA LYS A 140 -22.30 -4.23 -14.86
C LYS A 140 -21.70 -3.29 -13.83
N LEU A 141 -20.42 -2.92 -13.98
CA LEU A 141 -19.71 -2.05 -13.04
C LEU A 141 -20.48 -0.76 -12.68
N GLU A 142 -21.07 -0.08 -13.66
CA GLU A 142 -21.80 1.17 -13.44
C GLU A 142 -23.18 0.97 -12.79
N GLU A 143 -23.75 -0.22 -12.92
CA GLU A 143 -25.09 -0.56 -12.44
C GLU A 143 -25.03 -1.21 -11.06
N ALA A 144 -23.93 -1.90 -10.75
CA ALA A 144 -23.71 -2.65 -9.53
C ALA A 144 -23.98 -1.80 -8.27
N ASP A 145 -24.80 -2.31 -7.36
CA ASP A 145 -25.02 -1.69 -6.05
C ASP A 145 -23.91 -2.10 -5.05
N LEU A 146 -22.74 -1.47 -5.18
CA LEU A 146 -21.60 -1.70 -4.29
C LEU A 146 -21.92 -1.40 -2.82
N ALA A 147 -22.81 -0.44 -2.55
CA ALA A 147 -23.22 -0.11 -1.19
C ALA A 147 -24.02 -1.27 -0.58
N ALA A 148 -25.00 -1.81 -1.30
CA ALA A 148 -25.74 -3.00 -0.87
C ALA A 148 -24.82 -4.22 -0.69
N ILE A 149 -23.90 -4.45 -1.63
CA ILE A 149 -22.93 -5.55 -1.55
C ILE A 149 -22.04 -5.44 -0.30
N CYS A 150 -21.57 -4.23 0.02
CA CYS A 150 -20.70 -3.97 1.15
C CYS A 150 -21.46 -3.74 2.47
N ASN A 151 -22.79 -3.79 2.46
CA ASN A 151 -23.67 -3.44 3.58
C ASN A 151 -23.37 -2.02 4.13
N LEU A 152 -23.20 -1.07 3.21
CA LEU A 152 -23.02 0.36 3.44
C LEU A 152 -24.32 1.11 3.07
N ARG A 153 -24.48 2.31 3.60
CA ARG A 153 -25.60 3.22 3.31
C ARG A 153 -25.11 4.43 2.53
N GLU A 154 -24.88 5.52 3.23
CA GLU A 154 -24.47 6.82 2.67
C GLU A 154 -22.95 6.97 2.58
N GLU A 155 -22.18 5.99 3.09
CA GLU A 155 -20.73 6.07 3.06
C GLU A 155 -20.19 6.09 1.61
N PRO A 156 -19.32 7.04 1.24
CA PRO A 156 -18.63 7.02 -0.04
C PRO A 156 -17.81 5.73 -0.20
N ILE A 157 -17.72 5.23 -1.43
CA ILE A 157 -16.96 4.04 -1.76
C ILE A 157 -15.79 4.43 -2.66
N HIS A 158 -14.60 3.96 -2.30
CA HIS A 158 -13.42 4.08 -3.12
C HIS A 158 -13.00 2.71 -3.65
N LEU A 159 -13.31 2.47 -4.93
CA LEU A 159 -13.04 1.22 -5.63
C LEU A 159 -11.64 1.23 -6.24
N LEU A 160 -10.80 0.34 -5.75
CA LEU A 160 -9.41 0.18 -6.11
C LEU A 160 -9.26 -0.91 -7.18
N PHE A 161 -8.56 -0.59 -8.26
CA PHE A 161 -8.22 -1.53 -9.34
C PHE A 161 -6.72 -1.81 -9.33
N PRO A 162 -6.25 -2.90 -8.71
CA PRO A 162 -4.89 -3.39 -8.92
C PRO A 162 -4.57 -3.55 -10.39
N MET A 163 -3.38 -3.11 -10.82
CA MET A 163 -2.95 -3.25 -12.22
C MET A 163 -2.99 -4.72 -12.69
N VAL A 164 -2.73 -5.68 -11.79
CA VAL A 164 -2.88 -7.11 -12.08
C VAL A 164 -4.31 -7.50 -12.51
N VAL A 165 -5.35 -6.89 -11.93
CA VAL A 165 -6.75 -7.13 -12.33
C VAL A 165 -7.02 -6.54 -13.72
N VAL A 166 -6.46 -5.36 -14.01
CA VAL A 166 -6.57 -4.74 -15.34
C VAL A 166 -5.97 -5.65 -16.41
N ASP A 167 -4.78 -6.20 -16.13
CA ASP A 167 -4.10 -7.13 -17.04
C ASP A 167 -4.86 -8.45 -17.20
N GLU A 168 -5.46 -8.97 -16.13
CA GLU A 168 -6.34 -10.15 -16.20
C GLU A 168 -7.56 -9.90 -17.09
N LEU A 169 -8.23 -8.75 -16.93
CA LEU A 169 -9.36 -8.37 -17.76
C LEU A 169 -8.96 -8.22 -19.22
N ASP A 170 -7.77 -7.65 -19.51
CA ASP A 170 -7.31 -7.53 -20.89
C ASP A 170 -7.03 -8.91 -21.51
N GLY A 171 -6.39 -9.81 -20.75
CA GLY A 171 -6.21 -11.20 -21.16
C GLY A 171 -7.53 -11.92 -21.44
N LEU A 172 -8.56 -11.68 -20.63
CA LEU A 172 -9.89 -12.28 -20.79
C LEU A 172 -10.63 -11.80 -22.05
N LYS A 173 -10.20 -10.73 -22.74
CA LYS A 173 -10.74 -10.36 -24.05
C LYS A 173 -10.48 -11.43 -25.12
N GLN A 174 -9.53 -12.33 -24.91
CA GLN A 174 -9.28 -13.44 -25.82
C GLN A 174 -10.33 -14.56 -25.70
N SER A 175 -11.06 -14.63 -24.58
CA SER A 175 -12.06 -15.69 -24.30
C SER A 175 -13.45 -15.35 -24.86
N ASN A 176 -14.07 -16.27 -25.61
CA ASN A 176 -15.37 -16.02 -26.26
C ASN A 176 -16.54 -15.76 -25.28
N LYS A 177 -16.54 -16.34 -24.07
CA LYS A 177 -17.67 -16.22 -23.13
C LYS A 177 -17.61 -14.95 -22.29
N THR A 178 -16.41 -14.49 -21.96
CA THR A 178 -16.17 -13.42 -20.97
C THR A 178 -15.67 -12.12 -21.61
N ARG A 179 -15.33 -12.13 -22.91
CA ARG A 179 -14.80 -10.99 -23.68
C ARG A 179 -15.66 -9.73 -23.54
N TRP A 180 -16.98 -9.85 -23.66
CA TRP A 180 -17.85 -8.67 -23.67
C TRP A 180 -17.88 -7.97 -22.31
N ARG A 181 -17.83 -8.72 -21.20
CA ARG A 181 -17.80 -8.16 -19.85
C ARG A 181 -16.45 -7.52 -19.53
N ALA A 182 -15.37 -8.23 -19.83
CA ALA A 182 -14.02 -7.71 -19.63
C ALA A 182 -13.80 -6.42 -20.46
N GLY A 183 -14.21 -6.44 -21.73
CA GLY A 183 -14.15 -5.28 -22.61
C GLY A 183 -15.02 -4.11 -22.12
N TYR A 184 -16.21 -4.38 -21.59
CA TYR A 184 -17.07 -3.35 -21.01
C TYR A 184 -16.40 -2.65 -19.82
N THR A 185 -15.90 -3.41 -18.85
CA THR A 185 -15.25 -2.86 -17.66
C THR A 185 -14.05 -1.99 -18.05
N LEU A 186 -13.19 -2.47 -18.96
CA LEU A 186 -12.03 -1.70 -19.43
C LEU A 186 -12.43 -0.44 -20.21
N ALA A 187 -13.50 -0.49 -21.01
CA ALA A 187 -14.01 0.69 -21.72
C ALA A 187 -14.58 1.74 -20.75
N VAL A 188 -15.23 1.31 -19.66
CA VAL A 188 -15.68 2.23 -18.60
C VAL A 188 -14.48 2.89 -17.93
N LEU A 189 -13.46 2.12 -17.54
CA LEU A 189 -12.25 2.66 -16.92
C LEU A 189 -11.54 3.67 -17.83
N ASP A 190 -11.36 3.33 -19.11
CA ASP A 190 -10.70 4.20 -20.09
C ASP A 190 -11.45 5.52 -20.25
N ARG A 191 -12.78 5.48 -20.35
CA ARG A 191 -13.63 6.69 -20.43
C ARG A 191 -13.48 7.56 -19.20
N ILE A 192 -13.72 7.02 -18.00
CA ILE A 192 -13.76 7.85 -16.77
C ILE A 192 -12.37 8.38 -16.40
N LEU A 193 -11.29 7.62 -16.66
CA LEU A 193 -9.93 8.04 -16.35
C LEU A 193 -9.35 8.96 -17.42
N GLY A 194 -9.73 8.79 -18.70
CA GLY A 194 -9.35 9.70 -19.78
C GLY A 194 -9.88 11.12 -19.57
N GLU A 195 -11.07 11.25 -18.96
CA GLU A 195 -11.68 12.53 -18.61
C GLU A 195 -11.07 13.17 -17.35
N SER A 196 -10.55 12.35 -16.42
CA SER A 196 -10.13 12.80 -15.08
C SER A 196 -8.69 13.32 -14.99
N GLY A 197 -7.92 13.26 -16.08
CA GLY A 197 -6.53 13.73 -16.10
C GLY A 197 -5.56 12.92 -15.22
N THR A 198 -4.34 13.42 -15.06
CA THR A 198 -3.10 12.72 -14.66
C THR A 198 -3.09 11.96 -13.32
N SER A 199 -4.17 12.00 -12.53
CA SER A 199 -4.19 11.47 -11.16
C SER A 199 -4.52 9.98 -11.05
N GLY A 200 -5.01 9.33 -12.12
CA GLY A 200 -5.36 7.90 -12.10
C GLY A 200 -6.57 7.57 -11.20
N THR A 201 -7.32 8.60 -10.79
CA THR A 201 -8.54 8.55 -9.98
C THR A 201 -9.67 9.22 -10.76
N ALA A 202 -10.87 8.66 -10.72
CA ALA A 202 -12.06 9.19 -11.39
C ALA A 202 -13.33 8.99 -10.54
N ILE A 203 -14.38 9.76 -10.83
CA ILE A 203 -15.71 9.55 -10.25
C ILE A 203 -16.45 8.56 -11.16
N LEU A 204 -16.91 7.44 -10.61
CA LEU A 204 -17.76 6.47 -11.31
C LEU A 204 -19.24 6.81 -11.15
N ARG A 205 -19.64 7.28 -9.96
CA ARG A 205 -21.02 7.66 -9.64
C ARG A 205 -21.01 8.80 -8.62
N GLU A 206 -21.72 9.89 -8.90
CA GLU A 206 -21.93 10.96 -7.93
C GLU A 206 -22.81 10.49 -6.76
N GLU A 207 -22.75 11.22 -5.65
CA GLU A 207 -23.66 11.00 -4.51
C GLU A 207 -25.12 11.25 -4.90
N ASP A 208 -26.03 10.43 -4.38
CA ASP A 208 -27.46 10.53 -4.63
C ASP A 208 -28.25 10.52 -3.31
N TYR A 209 -28.69 11.72 -2.93
CA TYR A 209 -29.56 11.95 -1.78
C TYR A 209 -31.04 12.09 -2.17
N THR A 210 -31.40 11.95 -3.44
CA THR A 210 -32.81 12.04 -3.87
C THR A 210 -33.74 11.05 -3.14
N PRO A 211 -33.30 9.82 -2.75
CA PRO A 211 -34.15 8.89 -2.01
C PRO A 211 -34.57 9.37 -0.62
N LEU A 212 -33.87 10.33 0.01
CA LEU A 212 -34.29 10.89 1.32
C LEU A 212 -35.68 11.52 1.26
N GLN A 213 -36.06 12.06 0.10
CA GLN A 213 -37.38 12.68 -0.10
C GLN A 213 -38.51 11.64 -0.13
N SER A 214 -38.20 10.37 -0.37
CA SER A 214 -39.14 9.26 -0.50
C SER A 214 -38.92 8.15 0.54
N GLN A 215 -38.22 8.44 1.66
CA GLN A 215 -37.81 7.45 2.68
C GLN A 215 -36.93 6.30 2.15
N GLY A 216 -36.30 6.49 1.00
CA GLY A 216 -35.28 5.58 0.48
C GLY A 216 -33.91 5.78 1.14
N ILE A 217 -32.97 4.89 0.83
CA ILE A 217 -31.62 4.91 1.38
C ILE A 217 -30.74 5.80 0.47
N PRO A 218 -30.15 6.89 0.97
CA PRO A 218 -29.22 7.70 0.20
C PRO A 218 -27.95 6.92 -0.12
N ARG A 219 -27.27 7.29 -1.22
CA ARG A 219 -26.05 6.64 -1.68
C ARG A 219 -24.90 7.63 -1.74
N GLY A 220 -23.76 7.26 -1.17
CA GLY A 220 -22.52 8.03 -1.27
C GLY A 220 -21.89 7.98 -2.67
N GLU A 221 -20.95 8.88 -2.90
CA GLU A 221 -20.13 8.91 -4.12
C GLU A 221 -19.32 7.61 -4.28
N ILE A 222 -19.21 7.13 -5.52
CA ILE A 222 -18.32 6.03 -5.89
C ILE A 222 -17.18 6.59 -6.74
N THR A 223 -15.96 6.49 -6.21
CA THR A 223 -14.74 6.85 -6.94
C THR A 223 -13.94 5.60 -7.29
N VAL A 224 -13.18 5.67 -8.37
CA VAL A 224 -12.34 4.59 -8.89
C VAL A 224 -10.89 5.06 -8.95
N GLU A 225 -9.95 4.19 -8.60
CA GLU A 225 -8.52 4.48 -8.75
C GLU A 225 -7.74 3.23 -9.20
N ILE A 226 -6.86 3.41 -10.19
CA ILE A 226 -5.93 2.34 -10.59
C ILE A 226 -4.73 2.35 -9.66
N LEU A 227 -4.47 1.19 -9.05
CA LEU A 227 -3.29 0.95 -8.23
C LEU A 227 -2.17 0.43 -9.13
N PHE A 228 -1.31 1.35 -9.55
CA PHE A 228 -0.10 1.01 -10.30
C PHE A 228 0.91 0.26 -9.42
N ASP A 229 1.71 -0.57 -10.09
CA ASP A 229 2.85 -1.23 -9.47
C ASP A 229 3.95 -0.19 -9.16
N PRO A 230 4.48 -0.15 -7.94
CA PRO A 230 5.57 0.74 -7.59
C PRO A 230 6.80 0.46 -8.46
N PRO A 231 7.64 1.47 -8.76
CA PRO A 231 8.89 1.24 -9.48
C PRO A 231 9.76 0.18 -8.79
N GLY A 232 10.18 -0.84 -9.56
CA GLY A 232 10.99 -1.96 -9.05
C GLY A 232 10.18 -3.07 -8.36
N HIS A 233 8.85 -2.95 -8.27
CA HIS A 233 7.98 -4.02 -7.80
C HIS A 233 8.09 -5.25 -8.71
N ARG A 234 8.13 -6.43 -8.10
CA ARG A 234 8.04 -7.71 -8.80
C ARG A 234 6.78 -8.40 -8.32
N ARG A 235 5.84 -8.58 -9.25
CA ARG A 235 4.58 -9.25 -8.93
C ARG A 235 4.81 -10.66 -8.40
N LEU A 236 3.95 -11.06 -7.47
CA LEU A 236 3.86 -12.42 -6.99
C LEU A 236 3.48 -13.38 -8.14
N PRO A 237 3.93 -14.64 -8.09
CA PRO A 237 3.68 -15.61 -9.17
C PRO A 237 2.20 -15.98 -9.32
N ILE A 238 1.39 -15.73 -8.29
CA ILE A 238 -0.04 -15.98 -8.28
C ILE A 238 -0.75 -14.62 -8.19
N ASN A 239 -1.56 -14.30 -9.19
CA ASN A 239 -2.27 -13.02 -9.27
C ASN A 239 -3.22 -12.79 -8.08
N ASP A 240 -3.88 -13.85 -7.60
CA ASP A 240 -4.71 -13.83 -6.39
C ASP A 240 -3.95 -13.29 -5.17
N ASP A 241 -2.73 -13.80 -4.96
CA ASP A 241 -1.85 -13.37 -3.87
C ASP A 241 -1.39 -11.93 -4.09
N GLU A 242 -1.10 -11.55 -5.34
CA GLU A 242 -0.75 -10.17 -5.72
C GLU A 242 -1.89 -9.20 -5.38
N ILE A 243 -3.14 -9.50 -5.73
CA ILE A 243 -4.30 -8.66 -5.42
C ILE A 243 -4.41 -8.43 -3.89
N ILE A 244 -4.22 -9.49 -3.11
CA ILE A 244 -4.28 -9.43 -1.64
C ILE A 244 -3.12 -8.60 -1.10
N ASP A 245 -1.90 -8.80 -1.59
CA ASP A 245 -0.71 -8.03 -1.20
C ASP A 245 -0.89 -6.54 -1.49
N ARG A 246 -1.34 -6.19 -2.70
CA ARG A 246 -1.63 -4.79 -3.08
C ARG A 246 -2.70 -4.17 -2.19
N ALA A 247 -3.76 -4.90 -1.85
CA ALA A 247 -4.82 -4.43 -0.97
C ALA A 247 -4.31 -4.18 0.47
N LEU A 248 -3.52 -5.11 1.01
CA LEU A 248 -2.95 -4.99 2.35
C LEU A 248 -1.89 -3.89 2.45
N ALA A 249 -1.09 -3.69 1.40
CA ALA A 249 -0.08 -2.64 1.34
C ALA A 249 -0.67 -1.22 1.48
N ILE A 250 -1.95 -1.04 1.13
CA ILE A 250 -2.61 0.27 1.18
C ILE A 250 -3.23 0.57 2.56
N GLN A 251 -3.65 -0.47 3.29
CA GLN A 251 -4.33 -0.32 4.59
C GLN A 251 -3.59 0.57 5.61
N PRO A 252 -2.25 0.51 5.74
CA PRO A 252 -1.53 1.40 6.64
C PRO A 252 -1.78 2.89 6.34
N TYR A 253 -1.96 3.26 5.07
CA TYR A 253 -2.08 4.66 4.65
C TYR A 253 -3.52 5.18 4.73
N THR A 254 -4.50 4.34 4.42
CA THR A 254 -5.93 4.72 4.46
C THR A 254 -6.43 4.95 5.87
N GLY A 255 -5.88 4.23 6.86
CA GLY A 255 -6.45 4.20 8.22
C GLY A 255 -7.79 3.48 8.29
N SER A 256 -8.21 2.82 7.20
CA SER A 256 -9.47 2.10 7.04
C SER A 256 -9.20 0.69 6.52
N VAL A 257 -10.03 -0.26 6.93
CA VAL A 257 -9.94 -1.63 6.43
C VAL A 257 -10.35 -1.67 4.96
N VAL A 258 -9.50 -2.25 4.12
CA VAL A 258 -9.80 -2.56 2.71
C VAL A 258 -10.59 -3.86 2.63
N THR A 259 -11.65 -3.88 1.84
CA THR A 259 -12.54 -5.05 1.65
C THR A 259 -12.39 -5.63 0.25
N LEU A 260 -12.11 -6.93 0.15
CA LEU A 260 -12.05 -7.67 -1.12
C LEU A 260 -13.42 -8.22 -1.51
N LEU A 261 -13.85 -7.99 -2.75
CA LEU A 261 -15.01 -8.65 -3.37
C LEU A 261 -14.54 -9.75 -4.30
N THR A 262 -15.09 -10.96 -4.14
CA THR A 262 -14.73 -12.12 -4.96
C THR A 262 -15.87 -13.12 -5.03
N TYR A 263 -16.03 -13.78 -6.17
CA TYR A 263 -16.84 -15.00 -6.30
C TYR A 263 -16.00 -16.26 -6.09
N ASP A 264 -14.67 -16.17 -6.24
CA ASP A 264 -13.77 -17.32 -6.18
C ASP A 264 -13.54 -17.80 -4.74
N THR A 265 -13.63 -19.13 -4.56
CA THR A 265 -13.46 -19.75 -3.25
C THR A 265 -11.99 -19.79 -2.82
N GLY A 266 -11.07 -19.98 -3.77
CA GLY A 266 -9.64 -19.95 -3.53
C GLY A 266 -9.20 -18.58 -3.05
N GLN A 267 -9.63 -17.52 -3.73
CA GLN A 267 -9.32 -16.15 -3.40
C GLN A 267 -9.89 -15.72 -2.05
N ALA A 268 -11.15 -16.07 -1.75
CA ALA A 268 -11.73 -15.86 -0.42
C ALA A 268 -10.95 -16.59 0.69
N THR A 269 -10.41 -17.79 0.40
CA THR A 269 -9.63 -18.57 1.36
C THR A 269 -8.26 -17.95 1.61
N ARG A 270 -7.60 -17.45 0.56
CA ARG A 270 -6.32 -16.72 0.66
C ARG A 270 -6.48 -15.41 1.42
N ALA A 271 -7.53 -14.63 1.10
CA ALA A 271 -7.82 -13.38 1.79
C ALA A 271 -8.02 -13.61 3.29
N ARG A 272 -8.76 -14.67 3.66
CA ARG A 272 -8.91 -15.09 5.06
C ARG A 272 -7.56 -15.41 5.71
N ALA A 273 -6.72 -16.20 5.06
CA ALA A 273 -5.41 -16.59 5.59
C ALA A 273 -4.47 -15.38 5.79
N ALA A 274 -4.57 -14.38 4.91
CA ALA A 274 -3.80 -13.14 4.98
C ALA A 274 -4.40 -12.08 5.94
N GLY A 275 -5.57 -12.35 6.53
CA GLY A 275 -6.27 -11.40 7.41
C GLY A 275 -6.93 -10.22 6.69
N LEU A 276 -7.07 -10.29 5.36
CA LEU A 276 -7.79 -9.27 4.58
C LEU A 276 -9.31 -9.48 4.74
N ARG A 277 -10.05 -8.40 5.01
CA ARG A 277 -11.51 -8.45 5.03
C ARG A 277 -12.01 -8.75 3.62
N PHE A 278 -12.96 -9.67 3.48
CA PHE A 278 -13.52 -10.03 2.18
C PHE A 278 -15.03 -10.28 2.29
N ILE A 279 -15.71 -10.12 1.16
CA ILE A 279 -17.11 -10.49 0.94
C ILE A 279 -17.11 -11.50 -0.20
N LYS A 280 -17.41 -12.76 0.15
CA LYS A 280 -17.57 -13.82 -0.85
C LYS A 280 -18.98 -13.75 -1.40
N LEU A 281 -19.08 -13.38 -2.67
CA LEU A 281 -20.32 -13.36 -3.42
C LEU A 281 -20.68 -14.78 -3.87
N ARG A 282 -21.97 -15.01 -4.10
CA ARG A 282 -22.48 -16.30 -4.57
C ARG A 282 -23.24 -16.07 -5.85
N ASP A 283 -22.96 -16.89 -6.85
CA ASP A 283 -23.91 -17.07 -7.93
C ASP A 283 -25.07 -17.92 -7.41
N SER A 284 -26.27 -17.67 -7.93
CA SER A 284 -27.41 -18.60 -7.80
C SER A 284 -27.13 -19.96 -8.46
N ALA A 285 -26.02 -20.11 -9.19
CA ALA A 285 -25.51 -21.34 -9.77
C ALA A 285 -24.89 -22.26 -8.69
N GLY A 286 -25.76 -22.89 -7.91
CA GLY A 286 -25.39 -23.84 -6.86
C GLY A 286 -26.57 -24.29 -5.99
N GLU A 287 -27.72 -23.63 -6.13
CA GLU A 287 -28.96 -23.99 -5.44
C GLU A 287 -29.81 -25.00 -6.22
N GLY A 288 -29.25 -25.60 -7.28
CA GLY A 288 -29.88 -26.68 -8.05
C GLY A 288 -29.33 -28.06 -7.67
N PRO A 289 -30.11 -29.15 -7.83
CA PRO A 289 -29.62 -30.50 -7.59
C PRO A 289 -28.38 -30.80 -8.43
N GLU A 290 -27.41 -31.49 -7.84
CA GLU A 290 -26.19 -31.96 -8.52
C GLU A 290 -26.60 -32.73 -9.79
N PRO A 291 -26.11 -32.36 -10.98
CA PRO A 291 -26.44 -33.08 -12.19
C PRO A 291 -25.97 -34.53 -12.04
N ALA A 292 -26.89 -35.47 -12.27
CA ALA A 292 -26.58 -36.89 -12.21
C ALA A 292 -25.37 -37.19 -13.10
N LYS A 293 -24.34 -37.81 -12.51
CA LYS A 293 -23.16 -38.27 -13.26
C LYS A 293 -23.63 -39.21 -14.36
N ALA A 294 -23.40 -38.81 -15.61
CA ALA A 294 -23.63 -39.63 -16.79
C ALA A 294 -22.55 -40.71 -16.92
#